data_AF-A0A968K813-F1
#
_entry.id   AF-A0A968K813-F1
#
_cell.length_a   1.000
_cell.length_b   1.000
_cell.length_c   1.000
_cell.angle_alpha   90.00
_cell.angle_beta   90.00
_cell.angle_gamma   90.00
#
_symmetry.space_group_name_H-M   'P 1'
#
loop_
_entity.id
_entity.type
_entity.pdbx_description
1 polymer ?
#
loop_
_entity_poly.entity_id
_entity_poly.type
_entity_poly.pdbx_seq_one_letter_code
_entity_poly.pdbx_strand_id
1 'polypeptide(L)' 'ISRIVVDGEEFVKEERILEGIGRIRDIEEAPDGYIYFSNESNGTINRILPVE' A
#
# COMPACT_ATOMS: atom_id res chain seq x y z
N ILE A 1 4.48 2.32 -2.58
CA ILE A 1 3.80 1.57 -1.50
C ILE A 1 4.64 0.31 -1.25
N SER A 2 5.08 0.14 -0.01
CA SER A 2 5.90 -1.00 0.41
C SER A 2 5.18 -1.74 1.53
N ARG A 3 5.28 -3.07 1.56
CA ARG A 3 4.94 -3.90 2.71
C ARG A 3 6.19 -4.09 3.54
N ILE A 4 6.13 -3.63 4.79
CA ILE A 4 7.20 -3.79 5.77
C ILE A 4 6.79 -4.87 6.77
N VAL A 5 7.66 -5.84 7.00
CA VAL A 5 7.51 -6.85 8.05
C VAL A 5 8.45 -6.47 9.20
N VAL A 6 7.88 -6.38 10.39
CA VAL A 6 8.61 -6.08 11.64
C VAL A 6 8.37 -7.21 12.65
N ASP A 7 9.38 -7.50 13.46
CA ASP A 7 9.30 -8.38 14.63
C ASP A 7 9.57 -7.54 15.88
N GLY A 8 8.50 -7.20 16.60
CA GLY A 8 8.56 -6.17 17.65
C GLY A 8 9.00 -4.82 17.09
N GLU A 9 10.20 -4.39 17.45
CA GLU A 9 10.83 -3.13 16.99
C GLU A 9 11.88 -3.37 15.90
N GLU A 10 12.17 -4.62 15.55
CA GLU A 10 13.18 -4.96 14.55
C GLU A 10 12.59 -5.05 13.14
N PHE A 11 13.29 -4.47 12.17
CA PHE A 11 12.97 -4.62 10.76
C PHE A 11 13.38 -6.01 10.24
N VAL A 12 12.44 -6.70 9.58
CA VAL A 12 12.67 -8.06 9.04
C VAL A 12 12.79 -8.05 7.52
N LYS A 13 11.81 -7.45 6.81
CA LYS A 13 11.74 -7.47 5.34
C LYS A 13 11.00 -6.26 4.81
N GLU A 14 11.44 -5.75 3.66
CA GLU A 14 10.67 -4.86 2.80
C GLU A 14 10.31 -5.57 1.49
N GLU A 15 9.09 -5.38 1.03
CA GLU A 15 8.64 -5.72 -0.31
C GLU A 15 8.01 -4.51 -0.97
N ARG A 16 8.57 -4.09 -2.10
CA ARG A 16 8.06 -2.93 -2.86
C ARG A 16 6.96 -3.40 -3.79
N ILE A 17 5.72 -2.98 -3.51
CA ILE A 17 4.53 -3.40 -4.26
C ILE A 17 4.27 -2.45 -5.43
N LEU A 18 4.36 -1.13 -5.18
CA LEU A 18 4.10 -0.11 -6.20
C LEU A 18 5.16 0.99 -6.13
N GLU A 19 5.78 1.28 -7.26
CA GLU A 19 6.77 2.35 -7.43
C GLU A 19 6.36 3.27 -8.60
N GLY A 20 6.75 4.54 -8.55
CA GLY A 20 6.53 5.48 -9.66
C GLY A 20 5.09 5.91 -9.95
N ILE A 21 4.14 5.58 -9.07
CA ILE A 21 2.70 5.84 -9.30
C ILE A 21 2.25 7.28 -8.97
N GLY A 22 3.15 8.16 -8.55
CA GLY A 22 2.84 9.53 -8.14
C GLY A 22 2.63 9.68 -6.62
N ARG A 23 1.92 10.73 -6.22
CA ARG A 23 1.77 11.14 -4.82
C ARG A 23 0.56 10.48 -4.18
N ILE A 24 0.83 9.57 -3.26
CA ILE A 24 -0.18 8.95 -2.40
C ILE A 24 -0.51 9.89 -1.25
N ARG A 25 -1.80 10.07 -0.96
CA ARG A 25 -2.28 10.92 0.15
C ARG A 25 -2.69 10.14 1.35
N ASP A 26 -3.30 8.99 1.13
CA ASP A 26 -3.81 8.15 2.19
C ASP A 26 -3.79 6.68 1.77
N ILE A 27 -3.70 5.80 2.76
CA ILE A 27 -3.71 4.34 2.59
C ILE A 27 -4.41 3.71 3.80
N GLU A 28 -5.39 2.84 3.53
CA GLU A 28 -6.19 2.20 4.58
C GLU A 28 -6.54 0.76 4.18
N GLU A 29 -6.59 -0.13 5.16
CA GLU A 29 -7.22 -1.45 5.00
C GLU A 29 -8.72 -1.32 5.31
N ALA A 30 -9.56 -1.56 4.31
CA ALA A 30 -11.00 -1.48 4.49
C ALA A 30 -11.55 -2.74 5.19
N PRO A 31 -12.80 -2.73 5.68
CA PRO A 31 -13.41 -3.89 6.35
C PRO A 31 -13.51 -5.16 5.49
N ASP A 32 -13.34 -5.05 4.17
CA ASP A 32 -13.28 -6.17 3.24
C ASP A 32 -11.89 -6.85 3.18
N GLY A 33 -10.91 -6.33 3.93
CA GLY A 33 -9.54 -6.85 4.00
C GLY A 33 -8.63 -6.42 2.84
N TYR A 34 -9.10 -5.54 1.95
CA TYR A 34 -8.27 -4.99 0.88
C TYR A 34 -7.64 -3.66 1.27
N ILE A 35 -6.48 -3.40 0.69
CA ILE A 35 -5.78 -2.11 0.84
C ILE A 35 -6.27 -1.15 -0.23
N TYR A 36 -6.78 -0.01 0.20
CA TYR A 36 -7.17 1.12 -0.64
C TYR A 36 -6.20 2.27 -0.45
N PHE A 37 -5.97 3.04 -1.52
CA PHE A 37 -5.15 4.24 -1.44
C PHE A 37 -5.66 5.35 -2.35
N SER A 38 -5.49 6.59 -1.92
CA SER A 38 -5.80 7.77 -2.72
C SER A 38 -4.54 8.30 -3.41
N ASN A 39 -4.63 8.48 -4.73
CA ASN A 39 -3.57 9.03 -5.57
C ASN A 39 -3.97 10.42 -6.06
N GLU A 40 -3.26 11.43 -5.58
CA GLU A 40 -3.55 12.81 -5.96
C GLU A 40 -3.11 13.12 -7.39
N SER A 41 -1.99 12.54 -7.84
CA SER A 41 -1.42 12.85 -9.15
C SER A 41 -2.39 12.58 -10.30
N ASN A 42 -3.32 11.65 -10.11
CA ASN A 42 -4.37 11.34 -11.07
C ASN A 42 -5.81 11.47 -10.51
N GLY A 43 -5.98 11.86 -9.24
CA GLY A 43 -7.29 12.08 -8.61
C GLY A 43 -8.12 10.81 -8.42
N THR A 44 -7.50 9.66 -8.15
CA THR A 44 -8.18 8.36 -8.06
C THR A 44 -8.10 7.73 -6.68
N ILE A 45 -9.06 6.86 -6.37
CA ILE A 45 -8.97 5.88 -5.28
C ILE A 45 -8.77 4.52 -5.94
N ASN A 46 -7.73 3.80 -5.53
CA ASN A 46 -7.35 2.50 -6.09
C ASN A 46 -7.41 1.44 -5.01
N ARG A 47 -7.59 0.18 -5.42
CA ARG A 47 -7.56 -1.00 -4.57
C ARG A 47 -6.46 -1.95 -5.02
N ILE A 48 -5.69 -2.49 -4.08
CA ILE A 48 -4.69 -3.53 -4.36
C ILE A 48 -5.37 -4.90 -4.25
N LEU A 49 -5.27 -5.70 -5.31
CA LEU A 49 -5.76 -7.07 -5.34
C LEU A 49 -4.58 -8.05 -5.18
N PRO A 50 -4.72 -9.10 -4.36
CA PRO A 50 -3.79 -10.22 -4.36
C PRO A 50 -3.79 -10.90 -5.73
N VAL A 51 -2.61 -11.32 -6.18
CA VAL A 51 -2.44 -12.22 -7.32
C VAL A 51 -2.07 -13.60 -6.80
N GLU A 52 -2.49 -14.65 -7.51
CA GLU A 52 -2.07 -16.04 -7.23
C GLU A 52 -0.60 -16.28 -7.55
#